data_AF-A0A1I4J3C7-F1
#
_entry.id   AF-A0A1I4J3C7-F1
#
_cell.length_a   1.000
_cell.length_b   1.000
_cell.length_c   1.000
_cell.angle_alpha   90.00
_cell.angle_beta   90.00
_cell.angle_gamma   90.00
#
_symmetry.space_group_name_H-M   'P 1'
#
loop_
_entity.id
_entity.type
_entity.pdbx_description
1 polymer ?
#
loop_
_entity_poly.entity_id
_entity_poly.type
_entity_poly.pdbx_seq_one_letter_code
_entity_poly.pdbx_strand_id
1 'polypeptide(L)'
;MIIQFSHNGPELNLSKRSAKNGKAYEFTTPTASAGIRFWNNEASHKRKFIKSHGWYLENTGNSFDPIPKAGELSFWGEWEPQSRFVLTGNKYSRTPSLLHAVHNPIFSTHGIGKHNTDPFVFGEHFYYTNCKQGTFTFLRRLTNDSIIIFGSYKNRKDFMIDSVFVVGNSESVHDYRISPTDYPSVLRQATIDLHDGLPNHYKLYQGKMYDFGSHYSVENPYTFCFVPCIIDCDCKGFERPVIDPVKFNLQKPGAGMATKRIDYKSETDFWNELVYDILDKGFSLGIKFKMPPIDNTLEFPEYEKSGTKCGRGC
;
A
#
# COMPACT_ATOMS: atom_id res chain seq x y z
N MET A 1 -2.64 11.89 -15.99
CA MET A 1 -1.68 10.85 -16.44
C MET A 1 -2.00 9.54 -15.75
N ILE A 2 -1.88 8.39 -16.42
CA ILE A 2 -2.07 7.07 -15.79
C ILE A 2 -0.71 6.36 -15.68
N ILE A 3 -0.42 5.80 -14.51
CA ILE A 3 0.88 5.21 -14.17
C ILE A 3 0.69 3.82 -13.56
N GLN A 4 1.44 2.85 -14.06
CA GLN A 4 1.59 1.54 -13.42
C GLN A 4 2.86 1.50 -12.59
N PHE A 5 2.74 1.15 -11.31
CA PHE A 5 3.84 0.71 -10.45
C PHE A 5 3.73 -0.78 -10.15
N SER A 6 4.78 -1.53 -10.51
CA SER A 6 4.92 -2.91 -10.11
C SER A 6 6.21 -3.15 -9.33
N HIS A 7 6.04 -3.72 -8.14
CA HIS A 7 7.12 -4.25 -7.32
C HIS A 7 6.85 -5.73 -7.05
N ASN A 8 7.83 -6.58 -7.28
CA ASN A 8 7.73 -7.99 -6.93
C ASN A 8 7.92 -8.16 -5.41
N GLY A 9 6.91 -7.77 -4.63
CA GLY A 9 6.87 -7.97 -3.19
C GLY A 9 6.07 -9.23 -2.85
N PRO A 10 6.69 -10.40 -2.64
CA PRO A 10 5.98 -11.51 -2.00
C PRO A 10 5.70 -11.17 -0.53
N GLU A 11 4.84 -11.96 0.11
CA GLU A 11 4.80 -12.00 1.56
C GLU A 11 6.17 -12.42 2.14
N LEU A 12 6.40 -12.06 3.39
CA LEU A 12 7.51 -12.58 4.17
C LEU A 12 7.19 -14.01 4.64
N ASN A 13 8.15 -14.93 4.57
CA ASN A 13 7.99 -16.29 5.10
C ASN A 13 8.16 -16.26 6.64
N LEU A 14 7.04 -16.37 7.35
CA LEU A 14 6.94 -16.39 8.81
C LEU A 14 6.90 -17.85 9.29
N SER A 15 8.07 -18.46 9.50
CA SER A 15 8.21 -19.84 9.97
C SER A 15 9.33 -20.00 10.98
N LYS A 16 9.20 -20.94 11.92
CA LYS A 16 10.25 -21.20 12.94
C LYS A 16 11.66 -21.39 12.33
N ARG A 17 11.75 -21.94 11.13
CA ARG A 17 13.02 -22.12 10.40
C ARG A 17 13.59 -20.80 9.89
N SER A 18 12.73 -19.91 9.39
CA SER A 18 13.11 -18.59 8.86
C SER A 18 13.52 -17.63 9.99
N ALA A 19 12.87 -17.71 11.17
CA ALA A 19 13.21 -16.91 12.34
C ALA A 19 14.65 -17.09 12.83
N LYS A 20 15.24 -18.29 12.64
CA LYS A 20 16.62 -18.58 13.03
C LYS A 20 17.68 -17.88 12.16
N ASN A 21 17.28 -17.33 11.00
CA ASN A 21 18.19 -16.77 10.01
C ASN A 21 18.09 -15.24 9.87
N GLY A 22 17.28 -14.55 10.69
CA GLY A 22 17.18 -13.08 10.62
C GLY A 22 16.19 -12.47 11.60
N LYS A 23 16.54 -11.26 12.06
CA LYS A 23 15.77 -10.39 12.96
C LYS A 23 14.57 -9.72 12.27
N ALA A 24 13.80 -10.43 11.44
CA ALA A 24 12.69 -9.83 10.67
C ALA A 24 11.34 -9.93 11.39
N TYR A 25 11.20 -10.86 12.34
CA TYR A 25 10.02 -11.07 13.16
C TYR A 25 10.34 -11.97 14.35
N GLU A 26 9.43 -12.00 15.31
CA GLU A 26 9.48 -12.85 16.49
C GLU A 26 8.11 -13.46 16.78
N PHE A 27 8.07 -14.72 17.22
CA PHE A 27 6.85 -15.34 17.72
C PHE A 27 6.66 -15.04 19.20
N THR A 28 5.49 -14.53 19.58
CA THR A 28 5.16 -14.19 20.96
C THR A 28 4.28 -15.25 21.64
N THR A 29 4.01 -16.36 20.94
CA THR A 29 3.16 -17.47 21.40
C THR A 29 3.94 -18.78 21.46
N PRO A 30 3.73 -19.65 22.46
CA PRO A 30 4.42 -20.94 22.55
C PRO A 30 4.19 -21.85 21.33
N THR A 31 2.99 -21.77 20.74
CA THR A 31 2.61 -22.51 19.54
C THR A 31 3.19 -21.91 18.24
N ALA A 32 3.77 -20.70 18.32
CA ALA A 32 4.22 -19.91 17.17
C ALA A 32 3.12 -19.68 16.13
N SER A 33 1.90 -19.41 16.59
CA SER A 33 0.77 -19.02 15.73
C SER A 33 0.63 -17.51 15.57
N ALA A 34 1.27 -16.71 16.41
CA ALA A 34 1.24 -15.25 16.37
C ALA A 34 2.55 -14.63 16.85
N GLY A 35 2.77 -13.38 16.47
CA GLY A 35 4.01 -12.66 16.76
C GLY A 35 4.03 -11.20 16.33
N ILE A 36 5.23 -10.63 16.35
CA ILE A 36 5.53 -9.29 15.85
C ILE A 36 6.42 -9.42 14.62
N ARG A 37 6.00 -8.82 13.52
CA ARG A 37 6.87 -8.58 12.37
C ARG A 37 7.48 -7.20 12.53
N PHE A 38 8.80 -7.14 12.52
CA PHE A 38 9.54 -5.90 12.68
C PHE A 38 9.57 -5.11 11.37
N TRP A 39 10.12 -3.90 11.43
CA TRP A 39 10.28 -3.06 10.24
C TRP A 39 11.08 -3.81 9.18
N ASN A 40 10.58 -3.80 7.94
CA ASN A 40 11.24 -4.50 6.85
C ASN A 40 12.67 -3.99 6.59
N ASN A 41 13.61 -4.93 6.64
CA ASN A 41 15.02 -4.73 6.32
C ASN A 41 15.54 -5.69 5.25
N GLU A 42 14.63 -6.43 4.61
CA GLU A 42 14.96 -7.32 3.51
C GLU A 42 15.46 -6.54 2.28
N ALA A 43 16.05 -7.20 1.30
CA ALA A 43 16.50 -6.54 0.07
C ALA A 43 15.35 -5.97 -0.80
N SER A 44 14.10 -6.31 -0.49
CA SER A 44 12.92 -5.88 -1.24
C SER A 44 11.78 -5.50 -0.30
N HIS A 45 10.91 -4.59 -0.78
CA HIS A 45 9.57 -4.40 -0.23
C HIS A 45 8.82 -5.73 -0.13
N LYS A 46 7.89 -5.79 0.81
CA LYS A 46 7.11 -7.00 1.11
C LYS A 46 5.64 -6.63 1.27
N ARG A 47 4.77 -7.50 0.79
CA ARG A 47 3.32 -7.31 0.95
C ARG A 47 2.86 -7.88 2.29
N LYS A 48 1.80 -7.28 2.81
CA LYS A 48 1.07 -7.74 4.01
C LYS A 48 -0.41 -7.81 3.64
N PHE A 49 -1.08 -8.81 4.19
CA PHE A 49 -2.52 -8.79 4.29
C PHE A 49 -2.89 -8.12 5.60
N ILE A 50 -3.52 -6.96 5.51
CA ILE A 50 -3.72 -6.02 6.58
C ILE A 50 -5.18 -6.08 7.01
N LYS A 51 -5.42 -6.20 8.31
CA LYS A 51 -6.72 -5.93 8.93
C LYS A 51 -6.64 -4.58 9.64
N SER A 52 -7.49 -3.65 9.24
CA SER A 52 -7.56 -2.30 9.82
C SER A 52 -8.98 -1.76 9.77
N HIS A 53 -9.34 -0.99 10.78
CA HIS A 53 -10.59 -0.25 10.81
C HIS A 53 -10.57 0.89 9.77
N GLY A 54 -11.66 1.07 9.04
CA GLY A 54 -11.75 2.10 8.04
C GLY A 54 -13.16 2.36 7.53
N TRP A 55 -13.24 3.14 6.47
CA TRP A 55 -14.45 3.43 5.72
C TRP A 55 -14.35 2.87 4.31
N TYR A 56 -15.47 2.40 3.80
CA TYR A 56 -15.56 1.77 2.49
C TYR A 56 -16.87 2.13 1.79
N LEU A 57 -16.85 2.00 0.47
CA LEU A 57 -18.04 1.96 -0.37
C LEU A 57 -18.36 0.49 -0.63
N GLU A 58 -19.55 0.06 -0.23
CA GLU A 58 -19.95 -1.34 -0.30
C GLU A 58 -20.22 -1.75 -1.74
N ASN A 59 -19.65 -2.87 -2.17
CA ASN A 59 -19.93 -3.47 -3.46
C ASN A 59 -21.40 -3.94 -3.55
N THR A 60 -22.11 -3.52 -4.60
CA THR A 60 -23.50 -3.90 -4.90
C THR A 60 -23.64 -4.68 -6.21
N GLY A 61 -22.56 -5.34 -6.62
CA GLY A 61 -22.37 -6.09 -7.87
C GLY A 61 -21.50 -5.31 -8.85
N ASN A 62 -22.14 -4.64 -9.81
CA ASN A 62 -21.46 -3.87 -10.86
C ASN A 62 -21.30 -2.37 -10.50
N SER A 63 -21.61 -2.01 -9.27
CA SER A 63 -21.52 -0.64 -8.72
C SER A 63 -21.21 -0.72 -7.21
N PHE A 64 -21.23 0.43 -6.54
CA PHE A 64 -21.07 0.52 -5.10
C PHE A 64 -22.13 1.43 -4.48
N ASP A 65 -22.42 1.22 -3.20
CA ASP A 65 -23.22 2.14 -2.39
C ASP A 65 -22.41 3.43 -2.15
N PRO A 66 -22.90 4.61 -2.61
CA PRO A 66 -22.20 5.87 -2.43
C PRO A 66 -22.23 6.36 -0.98
N ILE A 67 -22.94 5.71 -0.06
CA ILE A 67 -22.94 6.03 1.36
C ILE A 67 -21.78 5.27 2.03
N PRO A 68 -20.74 5.98 2.53
CA PRO A 68 -19.64 5.33 3.21
C PRO A 68 -20.08 4.58 4.45
N LYS A 69 -19.63 3.33 4.59
CA LYS A 69 -19.83 2.52 5.79
C LYS A 69 -18.50 2.39 6.53
N ALA A 70 -18.55 2.29 7.85
CA ALA A 70 -17.38 2.01 8.67
C ALA A 70 -17.32 0.52 9.05
N GLY A 71 -16.12 -0.05 9.16
CA GLY A 71 -15.97 -1.44 9.57
C GLY A 71 -14.52 -1.91 9.65
N GLU A 72 -14.36 -3.18 10.04
CA GLU A 72 -13.08 -3.88 9.96
C GLU A 72 -12.84 -4.35 8.53
N LEU A 73 -11.82 -3.77 7.89
CA LEU A 73 -11.49 -4.03 6.50
C LEU A 73 -10.24 -4.87 6.42
N SER A 74 -10.28 -5.88 5.55
CA SER A 74 -9.12 -6.68 5.19
C SER A 74 -8.69 -6.33 3.77
N PHE A 75 -7.39 -6.14 3.55
CA PHE A 75 -6.84 -5.76 2.25
C PHE A 75 -5.36 -6.14 2.11
N TRP A 76 -4.88 -6.21 0.87
CA TRP A 76 -3.45 -6.34 0.61
C TRP A 76 -2.81 -4.97 0.44
N GLY A 77 -1.65 -4.77 1.04
CA GLY A 77 -0.95 -3.51 0.92
C GLY A 77 0.52 -3.59 1.27
N GLU A 78 1.17 -2.45 1.13
CA GLU A 78 2.49 -2.21 1.68
C GLU A 78 2.35 -1.55 3.06
N TRP A 79 3.06 -2.10 4.03
CA TRP A 79 3.29 -1.47 5.33
C TRP A 79 4.64 -1.97 5.78
N GLU A 80 5.65 -1.11 5.68
CA GLU A 80 7.03 -1.49 5.99
C GLU A 80 7.35 -1.49 7.49
N PRO A 81 6.78 -0.59 8.32
CA PRO A 81 6.95 -0.64 9.77
C PRO A 81 6.37 -1.89 10.43
N GLN A 82 6.38 -1.90 11.75
CA GLN A 82 6.07 -3.05 12.56
C GLN A 82 4.59 -3.47 12.46
N SER A 83 4.28 -4.72 12.70
CA SER A 83 2.90 -5.20 12.73
C SER A 83 2.78 -6.41 13.63
N ARG A 84 1.69 -6.49 14.39
CA ARG A 84 1.29 -7.75 15.01
C ARG A 84 0.81 -8.68 13.90
N PHE A 85 1.08 -9.97 13.99
CA PHE A 85 0.60 -10.93 13.01
C PHE A 85 0.04 -12.19 13.64
N VAL A 86 -0.91 -12.80 12.94
CA VAL A 86 -1.45 -14.14 13.24
C VAL A 86 -1.32 -14.99 11.98
N LEU A 87 -0.74 -16.18 12.10
CA LEU A 87 -0.66 -17.14 11.02
C LEU A 87 -2.04 -17.73 10.74
N THR A 88 -2.36 -17.91 9.46
CA THR A 88 -3.62 -18.54 9.03
C THR A 88 -3.58 -20.07 9.09
N GLY A 89 -2.39 -20.65 9.28
CA GLY A 89 -2.14 -22.09 9.11
C GLY A 89 -1.79 -22.50 7.67
N ASN A 90 -1.95 -21.60 6.70
CA ASN A 90 -1.53 -21.86 5.33
C ASN A 90 0.00 -21.89 5.22
N LYS A 91 0.51 -22.82 4.42
CA LYS A 91 1.95 -22.86 4.08
C LYS A 91 2.31 -21.60 3.30
N TYR A 92 3.46 -21.02 3.62
CA TYR A 92 4.02 -19.93 2.83
C TYR A 92 4.15 -20.33 1.37
N SER A 93 3.62 -19.49 0.48
CA SER A 93 3.84 -19.58 -0.95
C SER A 93 4.41 -18.28 -1.49
N ARG A 94 5.33 -18.40 -2.45
CA ARG A 94 5.80 -17.25 -3.22
C ARG A 94 4.75 -16.74 -4.20
N THR A 95 3.78 -17.60 -4.55
CA THR A 95 2.60 -17.20 -5.29
C THR A 95 1.52 -16.79 -4.28
N PRO A 96 0.90 -15.61 -4.44
CA PRO A 96 -0.04 -15.04 -3.46
C PRO A 96 -1.42 -15.71 -3.51
N SER A 97 -1.46 -17.02 -3.71
CA SER A 97 -2.71 -17.77 -3.83
C SER A 97 -3.32 -18.13 -2.47
N LEU A 98 -2.49 -18.20 -1.42
CA LEU A 98 -2.95 -18.47 -0.06
C LEU A 98 -2.26 -17.52 0.89
N LEU A 99 -3.08 -16.82 1.67
CA LEU A 99 -2.64 -15.88 2.69
C LEU A 99 -1.79 -16.60 3.74
N HIS A 100 -0.56 -16.13 3.99
CA HIS A 100 0.29 -16.70 5.03
C HIS A 100 -0.02 -16.15 6.44
N ALA A 101 -0.25 -14.83 6.58
CA ALA A 101 -0.54 -14.22 7.86
C ALA A 101 -1.39 -12.94 7.76
N VAL A 102 -2.30 -12.77 8.71
CA VAL A 102 -3.04 -11.51 8.91
C VAL A 102 -2.19 -10.57 9.75
N HIS A 103 -2.04 -9.33 9.31
CA HIS A 103 -1.26 -8.29 9.98
C HIS A 103 -2.16 -7.17 10.52
N ASN A 104 -1.88 -6.75 11.75
CA ASN A 104 -2.41 -5.52 12.35
C ASN A 104 -1.26 -4.50 12.45
N PRO A 105 -1.27 -3.43 11.63
CA PRO A 105 -0.25 -2.39 11.66
C PRO A 105 -0.11 -1.75 13.04
N ILE A 106 1.13 -1.54 13.45
CA ILE A 106 1.51 -0.72 14.60
C ILE A 106 2.71 0.12 14.19
N PHE A 107 2.95 1.24 14.86
CA PHE A 107 4.12 2.06 14.60
C PHE A 107 4.98 2.20 15.85
N SER A 108 6.29 2.00 15.72
CA SER A 108 7.24 2.36 16.76
C SER A 108 8.36 3.23 16.20
N THR A 109 8.80 4.18 17.00
CA THR A 109 10.00 4.99 16.74
C THR A 109 11.29 4.22 16.99
N HIS A 110 11.21 3.03 17.59
CA HIS A 110 12.33 2.12 17.80
C HIS A 110 12.39 1.06 16.70
N GLY A 111 13.58 0.52 16.43
CA GLY A 111 13.75 -0.49 15.38
C GLY A 111 13.31 0.04 14.00
N ILE A 112 13.78 1.23 13.62
CA ILE A 112 13.51 1.82 12.30
C ILE A 112 14.27 1.04 11.24
N GLY A 113 13.56 0.52 10.25
CA GLY A 113 14.14 -0.23 9.13
C GLY A 113 14.47 0.64 7.92
N LYS A 114 14.76 -0.02 6.78
CA LYS A 114 15.32 0.60 5.57
C LYS A 114 14.29 1.10 4.56
N HIS A 115 13.11 0.48 4.54
CA HIS A 115 12.11 0.72 3.50
C HIS A 115 11.04 1.69 3.97
N ASN A 116 10.67 2.63 3.10
CA ASN A 116 9.52 3.50 3.29
C ASN A 116 8.23 2.78 2.88
N THR A 117 7.09 3.24 3.40
CA THR A 117 5.77 2.77 2.92
C THR A 117 5.24 3.69 1.83
N ASP A 118 5.07 3.17 0.62
CA ASP A 118 4.42 3.88 -0.50
C ASP A 118 3.46 2.94 -1.28
N PRO A 119 2.17 3.30 -1.47
CA PRO A 119 1.52 4.48 -0.91
C PRO A 119 1.24 4.28 0.58
N PHE A 120 1.29 5.37 1.34
CA PHE A 120 0.81 5.40 2.72
C PHE A 120 -0.71 5.60 2.73
N VAL A 121 -1.48 4.59 3.14
CA VAL A 121 -2.96 4.58 2.99
C VAL A 121 -3.72 4.92 4.28
N PHE A 122 -3.04 5.34 5.34
CA PHE A 122 -3.67 5.56 6.64
C PHE A 122 -3.86 7.05 6.95
N GLY A 123 -4.89 7.38 7.73
CA GLY A 123 -5.21 8.76 8.12
C GLY A 123 -6.23 9.43 7.22
N GLU A 124 -6.17 10.77 7.18
CA GLU A 124 -7.12 11.60 6.43
C GLU A 124 -6.93 11.51 4.92
N HIS A 125 -5.69 11.33 4.46
CA HIS A 125 -5.35 11.23 3.05
C HIS A 125 -4.42 10.04 2.81
N PHE A 126 -4.49 9.50 1.60
CA PHE A 126 -3.41 8.67 1.11
C PHE A 126 -2.24 9.56 0.69
N TYR A 127 -1.01 9.06 0.82
CA TYR A 127 0.18 9.75 0.37
C TYR A 127 1.06 8.88 -0.52
N TYR A 128 1.69 9.52 -1.49
CA TYR A 128 2.77 8.95 -2.29
C TYR A 128 3.95 9.93 -2.30
N THR A 129 5.13 9.50 -1.86
CA THR A 129 6.18 10.43 -1.46
C THR A 129 7.49 10.31 -2.24
N ASN A 130 8.03 9.11 -2.46
CA ASN A 130 9.41 9.00 -2.96
C ASN A 130 9.68 7.84 -3.89
N CYS A 131 8.90 6.76 -3.81
CA CYS A 131 9.16 5.56 -4.60
C CYS A 131 9.32 5.93 -6.09
N LYS A 132 10.42 5.51 -6.72
CA LYS A 132 10.73 5.71 -8.15
C LYS A 132 10.94 7.16 -8.61
N GLN A 133 10.70 8.18 -7.79
CA GLN A 133 10.87 9.59 -8.19
C GLN A 133 12.34 9.92 -8.50
N GLY A 134 13.30 9.25 -7.86
CA GLY A 134 14.73 9.39 -8.15
C GLY A 134 15.09 8.98 -9.57
N THR A 135 14.51 7.88 -10.04
CA THR A 135 14.77 7.28 -11.35
C THR A 135 13.91 7.89 -12.45
N PHE A 136 12.63 8.19 -12.17
CA PHE A 136 11.66 8.64 -13.15
C PHE A 136 11.17 10.05 -12.82
N THR A 137 11.83 11.06 -13.39
CA THR A 137 11.56 12.49 -13.12
C THR A 137 10.14 12.93 -13.46
N PHE A 138 9.42 12.20 -14.31
CA PHE A 138 8.02 12.50 -14.62
C PHE A 138 7.09 12.26 -13.43
N LEU A 139 7.48 11.40 -12.50
CA LEU A 139 6.76 11.18 -11.26
C LEU A 139 6.82 12.38 -10.32
N ARG A 140 7.68 13.38 -10.60
CA ARG A 140 7.74 14.66 -9.87
C ARG A 140 6.86 15.74 -10.51
N ARG A 141 6.13 15.39 -11.57
CA ARG A 141 5.31 16.30 -12.39
C ARG A 141 3.91 15.73 -12.63
N LEU A 142 3.44 14.86 -11.74
CA LEU A 142 2.06 14.39 -11.80
C LEU A 142 1.12 15.55 -11.50
N THR A 143 0.12 15.73 -12.35
CA THR A 143 -0.94 16.73 -12.18
C THR A 143 -2.08 16.12 -11.38
N ASN A 144 -2.99 16.96 -10.88
CA ASN A 144 -4.27 16.53 -10.33
C ASN A 144 -4.98 15.57 -11.29
N ASP A 145 -5.70 14.61 -10.71
CA ASP A 145 -6.40 13.50 -11.38
C ASP A 145 -5.48 12.49 -12.08
N SER A 146 -4.15 12.60 -11.94
CA SER A 146 -3.27 11.50 -12.33
C SER A 146 -3.52 10.27 -11.48
N ILE A 147 -3.60 9.10 -12.11
CA ILE A 147 -3.89 7.81 -11.48
C ILE A 147 -2.62 6.97 -11.43
N ILE A 148 -2.30 6.44 -10.26
CA ILE A 148 -1.24 5.45 -10.05
C ILE A 148 -1.89 4.15 -9.57
N ILE A 149 -1.68 3.06 -10.30
CA ILE A 149 -2.02 1.72 -9.84
C ILE A 149 -0.78 1.08 -9.22
N PHE A 150 -0.89 0.70 -7.96
CA PHE A 150 0.15 -0.04 -7.24
C PHE A 150 -0.20 -1.51 -7.25
N GLY A 151 0.78 -2.36 -7.56
CA GLY A 151 0.54 -3.80 -7.64
C GLY A 151 1.77 -4.62 -7.92
N SER A 152 1.54 -5.87 -8.34
CA SER A 152 2.61 -6.81 -8.71
C SER A 152 2.10 -7.87 -9.69
N TYR A 153 3.01 -8.51 -10.43
CA TYR A 153 2.62 -9.57 -11.35
C TYR A 153 2.48 -10.93 -10.65
N LYS A 154 1.38 -11.64 -10.90
CA LYS A 154 1.20 -13.06 -10.58
C LYS A 154 1.72 -13.87 -11.75
N ASN A 155 2.60 -14.83 -11.49
CA ASN A 155 3.11 -15.79 -12.49
C ASN A 155 3.64 -15.16 -13.81
N ARG A 156 4.07 -13.89 -13.78
CA ARG A 156 4.42 -13.13 -14.99
C ARG A 156 3.33 -13.24 -16.07
N LYS A 157 2.05 -13.17 -15.69
CA LYS A 157 0.93 -13.12 -16.63
C LYS A 157 -0.08 -12.07 -16.20
N ASP A 158 -0.49 -12.12 -14.95
CA ASP A 158 -1.60 -11.31 -14.46
C ASP A 158 -1.09 -10.17 -13.57
N PHE A 159 -1.76 -9.02 -13.57
CA PHE A 159 -1.41 -7.92 -12.66
C PHE A 159 -2.39 -7.89 -11.49
N MET A 160 -1.88 -8.02 -10.27
CA MET A 160 -2.64 -7.91 -9.03
C MET A 160 -2.51 -6.52 -8.47
N ILE A 161 -3.64 -5.90 -8.13
CA ILE A 161 -3.70 -4.56 -7.56
C ILE A 161 -3.63 -4.64 -6.03
N ASP A 162 -2.83 -3.74 -5.46
CA ASP A 162 -2.77 -3.48 -4.03
C ASP A 162 -3.58 -2.21 -3.71
N SER A 163 -3.32 -1.10 -4.42
CA SER A 163 -3.97 0.19 -4.17
C SER A 163 -4.11 1.01 -5.45
N VAL A 164 -5.10 1.90 -5.48
CA VAL A 164 -5.30 2.91 -6.52
C VAL A 164 -5.16 4.29 -5.89
N PHE A 165 -4.20 5.07 -6.37
CA PHE A 165 -3.93 6.41 -5.90
C PHE A 165 -4.28 7.42 -7.00
N VAL A 166 -5.07 8.42 -6.65
CA VAL A 166 -5.44 9.53 -7.54
C VAL A 166 -4.84 10.80 -6.96
N VAL A 167 -4.03 11.53 -7.72
CA VAL A 167 -3.40 12.76 -7.24
C VAL A 167 -4.47 13.83 -7.03
N GLY A 168 -4.61 14.32 -5.79
CA GLY A 168 -5.49 15.44 -5.46
C GLY A 168 -4.73 16.75 -5.31
N ASN A 169 -3.55 16.69 -4.69
CA ASN A 169 -2.66 17.83 -4.53
C ASN A 169 -1.20 17.37 -4.47
N SER A 170 -0.26 18.32 -4.60
CA SER A 170 1.15 18.04 -4.38
C SER A 170 1.91 19.25 -3.85
N GLU A 171 2.88 19.00 -3.00
CA GLU A 171 3.88 20.00 -2.60
C GLU A 171 5.30 19.43 -2.73
N SER A 172 6.32 20.28 -2.70
CA SER A 172 7.69 19.79 -2.66
C SER A 172 8.10 19.41 -1.24
N VAL A 173 9.10 18.54 -1.12
CA VAL A 173 9.72 18.26 0.19
C VAL A 173 10.32 19.54 0.81
N HIS A 174 10.73 20.51 -0.02
CA HIS A 174 11.16 21.82 0.48
C HIS A 174 10.04 22.55 1.22
N ASP A 175 8.84 22.59 0.64
CA ASP A 175 7.67 23.26 1.22
C ASP A 175 7.22 22.56 2.51
N TYR A 176 7.17 21.23 2.50
CA TYR A 176 6.87 20.42 3.68
C TYR A 176 7.76 20.75 4.88
N ARG A 177 9.05 21.01 4.65
CA ARG A 177 10.00 21.32 5.73
C ARG A 177 9.72 22.66 6.43
N ILE A 178 8.91 23.53 5.83
CA ILE A 178 8.46 24.78 6.45
C ILE A 178 7.45 24.48 7.56
N SER A 179 6.54 23.52 7.35
CA SER A 179 5.48 23.16 8.29
C SER A 179 5.31 21.64 8.46
N PRO A 180 6.33 20.91 8.95
CA PRO A 180 6.27 19.45 9.03
C PRO A 180 5.27 18.96 10.09
N THR A 181 4.74 19.82 10.96
CA THR A 181 3.72 19.45 11.94
C THR A 181 2.32 19.29 11.35
N ASP A 182 2.11 19.76 10.12
CA ASP A 182 0.82 19.64 9.41
C ASP A 182 0.59 18.19 8.93
N TYR A 183 1.64 17.38 8.97
CA TYR A 183 1.65 15.99 8.54
C TYR A 183 1.61 15.04 9.73
N PRO A 184 0.85 13.93 9.67
CA PRO A 184 0.85 12.91 10.72
C PRO A 184 2.25 12.40 11.02
N SER A 185 2.60 12.32 12.31
CA SER A 185 3.93 11.90 12.77
C SER A 185 4.33 10.50 12.29
N VAL A 186 3.35 9.60 12.16
CA VAL A 186 3.55 8.23 11.64
C VAL A 186 3.92 8.25 10.15
N LEU A 187 3.20 9.02 9.31
CA LEU A 187 3.55 9.20 7.90
C LEU A 187 4.96 9.77 7.75
N ARG A 188 5.26 10.81 8.53
CA ARG A 188 6.57 11.44 8.50
C ARG A 188 7.68 10.43 8.78
N GLN A 189 7.60 9.74 9.91
CA GLN A 189 8.67 8.86 10.34
C GLN A 189 8.72 7.53 9.56
N ALA A 190 7.58 7.03 9.07
CA ALA A 190 7.52 5.83 8.23
C ALA A 190 8.03 6.07 6.80
N THR A 191 8.05 7.34 6.35
CA THR A 191 8.21 7.63 4.94
C THR A 191 9.05 8.89 4.66
N ILE A 192 8.63 10.08 5.07
CA ILE A 192 9.22 11.37 4.63
C ILE A 192 10.55 11.70 5.31
N ASP A 193 10.59 11.55 6.63
CA ASP A 193 11.73 11.83 7.51
C ASP A 193 12.56 10.55 7.75
N LEU A 194 12.30 9.48 7.01
CA LEU A 194 13.01 8.21 7.17
C LEU A 194 14.51 8.42 6.85
N HIS A 195 15.37 8.02 7.79
CA HIS A 195 16.82 8.23 7.73
C HIS A 195 17.22 9.72 7.58
N ASP A 196 17.91 10.08 6.49
CA ASP A 196 18.33 11.45 6.20
C ASP A 196 17.20 12.29 5.56
N GLY A 197 16.00 11.71 5.45
CA GLY A 197 14.84 12.29 4.80
C GLY A 197 14.94 12.32 3.27
N LEU A 198 13.91 12.86 2.64
CA LEU A 198 13.80 12.93 1.18
C LEU A 198 14.51 14.17 0.59
N PRO A 199 14.97 14.12 -0.68
CA PRO A 199 15.52 15.30 -1.36
C PRO A 199 14.47 16.40 -1.56
N ASN A 200 14.86 17.67 -1.37
CA ASN A 200 13.97 18.84 -1.49
C ASN A 200 13.13 18.90 -2.77
N HIS A 201 13.67 18.41 -3.89
CA HIS A 201 13.02 18.47 -5.19
C HIS A 201 12.04 17.30 -5.46
N TYR A 202 11.87 16.38 -4.51
CA TYR A 202 10.85 15.34 -4.59
C TYR A 202 9.48 15.96 -4.27
N LYS A 203 8.43 15.29 -4.73
CA LYS A 203 7.05 15.71 -4.51
C LYS A 203 6.36 14.81 -3.51
N LEU A 204 5.67 15.41 -2.55
CA LEU A 204 4.73 14.74 -1.68
C LEU A 204 3.35 14.88 -2.32
N TYR A 205 2.81 13.77 -2.82
CA TYR A 205 1.48 13.74 -3.41
C TYR A 205 0.47 13.35 -2.34
N GLN A 206 -0.57 14.17 -2.22
CA GLN A 206 -1.74 13.90 -1.41
C GLN A 206 -2.85 13.36 -2.30
N GLY A 207 -3.48 12.28 -1.85
CA GLY A 207 -4.55 11.60 -2.58
C GLY A 207 -5.83 12.43 -2.64
N LYS A 208 -6.49 12.42 -3.79
CA LYS A 208 -7.89 12.84 -3.95
C LYS A 208 -8.77 11.79 -3.27
N MET A 209 -9.33 12.14 -2.12
CA MET A 209 -10.13 11.21 -1.31
C MET A 209 -11.61 11.27 -1.72
N TYR A 210 -12.38 10.27 -1.30
CA TYR A 210 -13.83 10.29 -1.43
C TYR A 210 -14.42 11.46 -0.65
N ASP A 211 -15.36 12.20 -1.24
CA ASP A 211 -16.04 13.31 -0.57
C ASP A 211 -17.32 12.81 0.12
N PHE A 212 -17.28 12.80 1.45
CA PHE A 212 -18.38 12.37 2.31
C PHE A 212 -19.57 13.33 2.29
N GLY A 213 -19.39 14.57 1.83
CA GLY A 213 -20.43 15.60 1.81
C GLY A 213 -21.24 15.61 0.51
N SER A 214 -20.59 15.42 -0.63
CA SER A 214 -21.28 15.41 -1.94
C SER A 214 -21.76 14.02 -2.35
N HIS A 215 -21.08 12.96 -1.90
CA HIS A 215 -21.24 11.58 -2.37
C HIS A 215 -21.03 11.42 -3.89
N TYR A 216 -20.63 10.24 -4.32
CA TYR A 216 -20.53 9.91 -5.74
C TYR A 216 -21.92 9.68 -6.32
N SER A 217 -22.15 10.18 -7.54
CA SER A 217 -23.32 9.82 -8.34
C SER A 217 -22.92 9.59 -9.79
N VAL A 218 -23.78 8.87 -10.52
CA VAL A 218 -23.56 8.59 -11.95
C VAL A 218 -23.64 9.88 -12.78
N GLU A 219 -24.42 10.87 -12.31
CA GLU A 219 -24.59 12.18 -12.94
C GLU A 219 -23.42 13.13 -12.66
N ASN A 220 -22.70 12.93 -11.56
CA ASN A 220 -21.52 13.70 -11.18
C ASN A 220 -20.36 12.79 -10.77
N PRO A 221 -19.83 11.98 -11.71
CA PRO A 221 -18.79 11.02 -11.38
C PRO A 221 -17.47 11.74 -11.15
N TYR A 222 -16.71 11.27 -10.17
CA TYR A 222 -15.35 11.73 -9.93
C TYR A 222 -14.45 10.58 -9.47
N THR A 223 -13.16 10.75 -9.72
CA THR A 223 -12.13 9.78 -9.33
C THR A 223 -11.63 10.04 -7.93
N PHE A 224 -11.31 8.98 -7.19
CA PHE A 224 -10.73 9.05 -5.85
C PHE A 224 -9.79 7.87 -5.58
N CYS A 225 -8.96 8.01 -4.54
CA CYS A 225 -8.08 6.97 -4.05
C CYS A 225 -8.87 5.87 -3.34
N PHE A 226 -8.47 4.62 -3.53
CA PHE A 226 -9.03 3.51 -2.79
C PHE A 226 -8.08 2.32 -2.71
N VAL A 227 -8.39 1.42 -1.81
CA VAL A 227 -7.77 0.10 -1.68
C VAL A 227 -8.86 -0.96 -1.85
N PRO A 228 -8.71 -1.94 -2.77
CA PRO A 228 -9.66 -3.05 -2.84
C PRO A 228 -9.69 -3.83 -1.53
N CYS A 229 -10.87 -3.98 -0.94
CA CYS A 229 -11.02 -4.60 0.38
C CYS A 229 -12.21 -5.55 0.46
N ILE A 230 -12.18 -6.43 1.46
CA ILE A 230 -13.33 -7.22 1.89
C ILE A 230 -13.63 -6.86 3.36
N ILE A 231 -14.92 -6.74 3.67
CA ILE A 231 -15.40 -6.52 5.03
C ILE A 231 -15.23 -7.82 5.81
N ASP A 232 -14.48 -7.76 6.91
CA ASP A 232 -14.25 -8.84 7.87
C ASP A 232 -14.18 -10.27 7.29
N CYS A 233 -13.09 -10.59 6.58
CA CYS A 233 -12.89 -11.94 6.03
C CYS A 233 -12.39 -12.97 7.04
N ASP A 234 -12.52 -12.70 8.35
CA ASP A 234 -11.88 -13.45 9.43
C ASP A 234 -10.38 -13.71 9.14
N CYS A 235 -9.91 -14.94 9.40
CA CYS A 235 -8.58 -15.44 9.03
C CYS A 235 -8.60 -16.22 7.70
N LYS A 236 -9.71 -16.22 6.95
CA LYS A 236 -9.81 -16.95 5.67
C LYS A 236 -8.93 -16.32 4.59
N GLY A 237 -8.80 -14.99 4.64
CA GLY A 237 -8.06 -14.22 3.66
C GLY A 237 -8.71 -14.24 2.28
N PHE A 238 -8.11 -13.52 1.33
CA PHE A 238 -8.53 -13.52 -0.07
C PHE A 238 -7.34 -13.25 -0.99
N GLU A 239 -7.44 -13.63 -2.26
CA GLU A 239 -6.44 -13.25 -3.26
C GLU A 239 -6.61 -11.79 -3.69
N ARG A 240 -5.53 -11.12 -4.06
CA ARG A 240 -5.61 -9.76 -4.62
C ARG A 240 -6.45 -9.72 -5.90
N PRO A 241 -7.18 -8.61 -6.16
CA PRO A 241 -7.88 -8.44 -7.42
C PRO A 241 -6.89 -8.45 -8.58
N VAL A 242 -7.13 -9.37 -9.51
CA VAL A 242 -6.39 -9.47 -10.77
C VAL A 242 -7.09 -8.62 -11.83
N ILE A 243 -6.34 -7.86 -12.61
CA ILE A 243 -6.84 -7.15 -13.80
C ILE A 243 -6.13 -7.62 -15.05
N ASP A 244 -6.81 -7.51 -16.20
CA ASP A 244 -6.27 -7.88 -17.50
C ASP A 244 -5.21 -6.85 -17.96
N PRO A 245 -3.93 -7.23 -18.06
CA PRO A 245 -2.88 -6.33 -18.51
C PRO A 245 -3.07 -5.82 -19.94
N VAL A 246 -3.76 -6.58 -20.81
CA VAL A 246 -4.03 -6.18 -22.19
C VAL A 246 -5.10 -5.10 -22.22
N LYS A 247 -6.24 -5.33 -21.54
CA LYS A 247 -7.33 -4.35 -21.40
C LYS A 247 -6.82 -3.00 -20.95
N PHE A 248 -6.00 -2.95 -19.90
CA PHE A 248 -5.50 -1.71 -19.31
C PHE A 248 -4.19 -1.20 -19.89
N ASN A 249 -3.71 -1.77 -21.01
CA ASN A 249 -2.43 -1.42 -21.64
C ASN A 249 -1.26 -1.36 -20.61
N LEU A 250 -1.19 -2.35 -19.72
CA LEU A 250 -0.12 -2.46 -18.74
C LEU A 250 1.18 -2.89 -19.42
N GLN A 251 2.29 -2.86 -18.68
CA GLN A 251 3.55 -3.41 -19.17
C GLN A 251 3.37 -4.91 -19.45
N LYS A 252 4.06 -5.42 -20.48
CA LYS A 252 4.05 -6.86 -20.74
C LYS A 252 4.65 -7.59 -19.54
N PRO A 253 3.99 -8.66 -19.05
CA PRO A 253 4.51 -9.45 -17.95
C PRO A 253 5.93 -9.99 -18.23
N GLY A 254 6.77 -10.06 -17.19
CA GLY A 254 8.13 -10.61 -17.29
C GLY A 254 9.24 -9.58 -17.56
N ALA A 255 8.91 -8.31 -17.79
CA ALA A 255 9.88 -7.23 -17.99
C ALA A 255 10.58 -6.73 -16.69
N GLY A 256 10.30 -7.34 -15.53
CA GLY A 256 10.85 -6.92 -14.23
C GLY A 256 9.95 -5.96 -13.46
N MET A 257 10.54 -5.11 -12.59
CA MET A 257 9.82 -4.04 -11.90
C MET A 257 9.36 -3.00 -12.93
N ALA A 258 8.08 -2.64 -12.89
CA ALA A 258 7.45 -1.76 -13.88
C ALA A 258 7.21 -0.38 -13.29
N THR A 259 7.67 0.65 -13.99
CA THR A 259 7.19 2.02 -13.83
C THR A 259 6.85 2.51 -15.22
N LYS A 260 5.59 2.38 -15.62
CA LYS A 260 5.14 2.64 -16.99
C LYS A 260 4.06 3.72 -16.98
N ARG A 261 4.16 4.68 -17.89
CA ARG A 261 3.00 5.52 -18.25
C ARG A 261 2.09 4.71 -19.15
N ILE A 262 0.83 4.64 -18.77
CA ILE A 262 -0.20 3.95 -19.52
C ILE A 262 -0.82 4.97 -20.47
N ASP A 263 -0.86 4.60 -21.75
CA ASP A 263 -1.65 5.31 -22.74
C ASP A 263 -3.05 4.71 -22.74
N TYR A 264 -4.06 5.53 -22.44
CA TYR A 264 -5.45 5.13 -22.31
C TYR A 264 -6.35 6.25 -22.82
N LYS A 265 -7.61 5.93 -23.14
CA LYS A 265 -8.58 6.86 -23.70
C LYS A 265 -8.72 8.15 -22.87
N SER A 266 -8.90 7.98 -21.56
CA SER A 266 -8.91 9.05 -20.56
C SER A 266 -8.68 8.49 -19.16
N GLU A 267 -8.29 9.33 -18.20
CA GLU A 267 -8.20 8.98 -16.77
C GLU A 267 -9.54 8.51 -16.22
N THR A 268 -10.64 9.18 -16.59
CA THR A 268 -11.99 8.84 -16.13
C THR A 268 -12.43 7.47 -16.66
N ASP A 269 -12.23 7.20 -17.95
CA ASP A 269 -12.56 5.89 -18.53
C ASP A 269 -11.73 4.78 -17.88
N PHE A 270 -10.42 5.02 -17.70
CA PHE A 270 -9.54 4.08 -17.02
C PHE A 270 -10.03 3.77 -15.61
N TRP A 271 -10.36 4.81 -14.83
CA TRP A 271 -10.84 4.65 -13.46
C TRP A 271 -12.17 3.90 -13.39
N ASN A 272 -13.14 4.26 -14.22
CA ASN A 272 -14.45 3.61 -14.27
C ASN A 272 -14.33 2.14 -14.63
N GLU A 273 -13.56 1.80 -15.67
CA GLU A 273 -13.34 0.42 -16.08
C GLU A 273 -12.58 -0.39 -15.02
N LEU A 274 -11.60 0.24 -14.34
CA LEU A 274 -10.84 -0.38 -13.26
C LEU A 274 -11.73 -0.69 -12.05
N VAL A 275 -12.56 0.27 -11.65
CA VAL A 275 -13.51 0.10 -10.55
C VAL A 275 -14.51 -0.99 -10.87
N TYR A 276 -15.09 -0.99 -12.08
CA TYR A 276 -15.97 -2.07 -12.53
C TYR A 276 -15.29 -3.44 -12.42
N ASP A 277 -14.05 -3.58 -12.92
CA ASP A 277 -13.28 -4.84 -12.85
C ASP A 277 -13.00 -5.31 -11.42
N ILE A 278 -12.89 -4.39 -10.46
CA ILE A 278 -12.64 -4.69 -9.05
C ILE A 278 -13.95 -5.11 -8.36
N LEU A 279 -15.05 -4.42 -8.65
CA LEU A 279 -16.37 -4.73 -8.11
C LEU A 279 -16.90 -6.06 -8.65
N ASP A 280 -16.76 -6.32 -9.95
CA ASP A 280 -17.15 -7.59 -10.58
C ASP A 280 -16.44 -8.81 -9.93
N LYS A 281 -15.25 -8.59 -9.38
CA LYS A 281 -14.48 -9.61 -8.62
C LYS A 281 -14.87 -9.71 -7.14
N GLY A 282 -15.90 -9.01 -6.70
CA GLY A 282 -16.46 -9.08 -5.37
C GLY A 282 -15.77 -8.20 -4.31
N PHE A 283 -14.93 -7.25 -4.72
CA PHE A 283 -14.24 -6.35 -3.78
C PHE A 283 -15.05 -5.08 -3.53
N SER A 284 -15.02 -4.57 -2.31
CA SER A 284 -15.46 -3.21 -1.96
C SER A 284 -14.30 -2.23 -2.10
N LEU A 285 -14.60 -0.92 -2.03
CA LEU A 285 -13.60 0.15 -2.15
C LEU A 285 -13.29 0.75 -0.77
N GLY A 286 -12.14 0.44 -0.20
CA GLY A 286 -11.67 1.04 1.05
C GLY A 286 -11.11 2.44 0.80
N ILE A 287 -11.75 3.46 1.37
CA ILE A 287 -11.51 4.88 1.03
C ILE A 287 -10.84 5.68 2.15
N LYS A 288 -10.79 5.15 3.37
CA LYS A 288 -10.12 5.79 4.51
C LYS A 288 -9.79 4.75 5.56
N PHE A 289 -8.61 4.82 6.19
CA PHE A 289 -8.20 3.87 7.22
C PHE A 289 -7.68 4.60 8.46
N LYS A 290 -7.94 4.07 9.65
CA LYS A 290 -7.41 4.65 10.89
C LYS A 290 -5.89 4.59 10.88
N MET A 291 -5.27 5.62 11.45
CA MET A 291 -3.82 5.64 11.68
C MET A 291 -3.40 4.46 12.56
N PRO A 292 -2.33 3.71 12.21
CA PRO A 292 -1.79 2.67 13.08
C PRO A 292 -1.43 3.26 14.45
N PRO A 293 -1.76 2.56 15.55
CA PRO A 293 -1.43 3.02 16.88
C PRO A 293 0.09 3.06 17.08
N ILE A 294 0.56 4.06 17.83
CA ILE A 294 1.95 4.15 18.26
C ILE A 294 2.14 3.24 19.47
N ASP A 295 3.09 2.31 19.40
CA ASP A 295 3.44 1.38 20.46
C ASP A 295 4.96 1.34 20.64
N ASN A 296 5.46 2.18 21.54
CA ASN A 296 6.88 2.26 21.88
C ASN A 296 7.25 1.37 23.08
N THR A 297 6.34 0.55 23.57
CA THR A 297 6.59 -0.37 24.69
C THR A 297 7.26 -1.67 24.26
N LEU A 298 7.23 -1.96 22.96
CA LEU A 298 7.86 -3.14 22.37
C LEU A 298 9.37 -2.91 22.20
N GLU A 299 10.15 -3.92 22.60
CA GLU A 299 11.57 -3.97 22.31
C GLU A 299 11.78 -4.47 20.87
N PHE A 300 12.72 -3.83 20.17
CA PHE A 300 13.04 -4.18 18.80
C PHE A 300 14.54 -4.41 18.65
N PRO A 301 14.95 -5.29 17.73
CA PRO A 301 16.35 -5.41 17.41
C PRO A 301 16.93 -4.06 16.94
N GLU A 302 18.08 -3.68 17.49
CA GLU A 302 18.88 -2.63 16.86
C GLU A 302 19.34 -3.12 15.48
N TYR A 303 19.08 -2.29 14.47
CA TYR A 303 19.58 -2.49 13.14
C TYR A 303 20.89 -1.72 12.99
N GLU A 304 21.95 -2.41 12.60
CA GLU A 304 23.19 -1.74 12.25
C GLU A 304 22.93 -0.77 11.10
N LYS A 305 23.37 0.49 11.26
CA LYS A 305 23.43 1.51 10.21
C LYS A 305 24.45 1.10 9.14
N SER A 306 24.21 -0.01 8.45
CA SER A 306 24.99 -0.43 7.30
C SER A 306 24.67 0.54 6.16
N GLY A 307 25.63 1.41 5.84
CA GLY A 307 25.51 2.42 4.78
C GLY A 307 25.10 1.78 3.46
N THR A 308 23.80 1.81 3.16
CA THR A 308 23.25 1.22 1.95
C THR A 308 22.15 2.11 1.37
N LYS A 309 22.28 2.37 0.07
CA LYS A 309 21.62 3.40 -0.73
C LYS A 309 20.11 3.15 -0.98
N CYS A 310 19.33 2.74 0.01
CA CYS A 310 17.90 2.47 -0.23
C CYS A 310 17.08 3.75 -0.46
N GLY A 311 17.55 4.91 0.00
CA GLY A 311 16.92 6.22 -0.28
C GLY A 311 17.17 6.81 -1.68
N ARG A 312 17.96 6.14 -2.56
CA ARG A 312 18.29 6.68 -3.90
C ARG A 312 17.76 5.86 -5.08
N GLY A 313 17.04 4.77 -4.84
CA GLY A 313 16.66 3.86 -5.93
C GLY A 313 15.64 2.78 -5.61
N CYS A 314 14.64 3.06 -4.76
CA CYS A 314 13.37 2.35 -4.91
C CYS A 314 12.72 2.76 -6.21
#